data_AF-A0A6G4X2B1-F1
#
_entry.id   AF-A0A6G4X2B1-F1
#
_cell.length_a   1.000
_cell.length_b   1.000
_cell.length_c   1.000
_cell.angle_alpha   90.00
_cell.angle_beta   90.00
_cell.angle_gamma   90.00
#
_symmetry.space_group_name_H-M   'P 1'
#
loop_
_entity.id
_entity.type
_entity.pdbx_description
1 polymer ?
#
loop_
_entity_poly.entity_id
_entity_poly.type
_entity_poly.pdbx_seq_one_letter_code
_entity_poly.pdbx_strand_id
1 'polypeptide(L)'
;PQGGRGLPGNQDGQRPQGSQGSQGSQSDQNGQGAPQPPSGGQQRTGGGMGGPGGSLDSATLAYLKKHKDGATWLRAVANDQSAASAILAGHEPVISMGGWSGSDDAMTLAKLKQLVKAGKLHYVQVGGSAGPSGSSKTGLTDWITKHGTKVGPKSSNSGSLYRLDPSDVG
;
A
#
# COMPACT_ATOMS: atom_id res chain seq x y z
N PRO A 1 3.99 -55.43 46.40
CA PRO A 1 4.77 -54.95 45.23
C PRO A 1 3.97 -53.92 44.44
N GLN A 2 4.53 -52.69 44.34
CA GLN A 2 4.16 -51.57 43.43
C GLN A 2 2.78 -50.92 43.70
N GLY A 3 2.61 -49.64 44.02
CA GLY A 3 3.48 -48.49 44.25
C GLY A 3 2.58 -47.22 44.29
N GLY A 4 2.44 -46.54 45.44
CA GLY A 4 2.84 -45.13 45.65
C GLY A 4 1.72 -44.11 45.32
N ARG A 5 0.92 -43.60 46.28
CA ARG A 5 1.19 -42.41 47.16
C ARG A 5 1.86 -41.27 46.39
N GLY A 6 1.40 -40.03 46.36
CA GLY A 6 0.49 -39.26 47.22
C GLY A 6 0.87 -37.78 47.01
N LEU A 7 -0.10 -36.88 47.13
CA LEU A 7 0.17 -35.43 47.22
C LEU A 7 1.01 -35.14 48.49
N PRO A 8 1.99 -34.23 48.43
CA PRO A 8 1.84 -32.99 49.21
C PRO A 8 2.54 -31.76 48.60
N GLY A 9 2.06 -30.58 48.99
CA GLY A 9 2.68 -29.29 48.66
C GLY A 9 3.96 -28.99 49.43
N ASN A 10 4.59 -27.85 49.10
CA ASN A 10 5.54 -27.03 49.89
C ASN A 10 5.95 -25.82 49.01
N GLN A 11 5.73 -24.58 49.44
CA GLN A 11 6.57 -23.70 50.30
C GLN A 11 7.59 -22.82 49.54
N ASP A 12 7.38 -21.50 49.73
CA ASP A 12 8.30 -20.38 49.91
C ASP A 12 9.75 -20.39 49.37
N GLY A 13 10.15 -19.27 48.75
CA GLY A 13 11.57 -18.89 48.69
C GLY A 13 11.97 -17.77 47.72
N GLN A 14 12.15 -16.55 48.25
CA GLN A 14 13.23 -15.58 47.96
C GLN A 14 13.03 -14.44 46.91
N ARG A 15 13.11 -13.20 47.43
CA ARG A 15 13.31 -11.87 46.77
C ARG A 15 14.83 -11.63 46.46
N PRO A 16 15.36 -10.44 46.01
CA PRO A 16 14.80 -9.14 45.55
C PRO A 16 15.49 -8.53 44.28
N GLN A 17 15.06 -7.34 43.78
CA GLN A 17 15.87 -6.08 43.64
C GLN A 17 15.36 -5.07 42.57
N GLY A 18 15.10 -3.82 43.02
CA GLY A 18 15.20 -2.53 42.28
C GLY A 18 13.95 -2.00 41.54
N SER A 19 13.56 -0.71 41.52
CA SER A 19 13.60 0.49 42.39
C SER A 19 13.12 1.69 41.56
N GLN A 20 12.43 2.67 42.19
CA GLN A 20 11.85 3.95 41.68
C GLN A 20 10.41 3.82 41.14
N GLY A 21 9.36 4.47 41.70
CA GLY A 21 9.22 5.86 42.19
C GLY A 21 8.49 6.65 41.09
N SER A 22 7.27 7.18 41.23
CA SER A 22 6.84 8.17 42.22
C SER A 22 5.30 8.28 42.34
N GLN A 23 4.83 8.53 43.57
CA GLN A 23 3.54 9.14 43.93
C GLN A 23 3.51 10.58 43.37
N GLY A 24 2.43 11.17 42.87
CA GLY A 24 1.11 11.39 43.48
C GLY A 24 0.98 12.87 43.86
N SER A 25 -0.11 13.56 43.48
CA SER A 25 -0.71 14.70 44.20
C SER A 25 -1.97 15.21 43.47
N GLN A 26 -3.05 15.36 44.24
CA GLN A 26 -4.34 15.93 43.85
C GLN A 26 -4.42 17.44 44.14
N SER A 27 -5.33 18.09 43.39
CA SER A 27 -6.20 19.25 43.70
C SER A 27 -5.59 20.62 44.01
N ASP A 28 -6.01 21.63 43.25
CA ASP A 28 -6.72 22.81 43.77
C ASP A 28 -7.51 23.57 42.68
N GLN A 29 -8.61 24.20 43.10
CA GLN A 29 -9.64 24.90 42.31
C GLN A 29 -9.25 26.35 41.97
N ASN A 30 -9.85 26.91 40.89
CA ASN A 30 -10.52 28.23 40.80
C ASN A 30 -10.28 28.98 39.47
N GLY A 31 -11.36 29.33 38.75
CA GLY A 31 -11.50 30.64 38.09
C GLY A 31 -11.26 30.80 36.57
N GLN A 32 -12.36 30.97 35.82
CA GLN A 32 -12.60 32.00 34.78
C GLN A 32 -11.97 31.87 33.35
N GLY A 33 -12.82 31.51 32.38
CA GLY A 33 -13.23 32.40 31.26
C GLY A 33 -12.29 32.69 30.07
N ALA A 34 -12.71 32.16 28.90
CA ALA A 34 -12.48 32.57 27.51
C ALA A 34 -11.25 32.01 26.73
N PRO A 35 -11.47 31.34 25.58
CA PRO A 35 -10.41 30.81 24.72
C PRO A 35 -9.86 31.87 23.74
N GLN A 36 -8.53 32.04 23.71
CA GLN A 36 -7.82 32.78 22.66
C GLN A 36 -7.85 32.02 21.32
N PRO A 37 -7.93 32.71 20.16
CA PRO A 37 -7.99 32.06 18.87
C PRO A 37 -6.59 31.62 18.41
N PRO A 38 -6.43 30.43 17.81
CA PRO A 38 -5.20 30.10 17.11
C PRO A 38 -5.17 30.80 15.75
N SER A 39 -4.44 31.91 15.68
CA SER A 39 -3.95 32.49 14.43
C SER A 39 -2.67 31.78 14.01
N GLY A 40 -2.65 31.21 12.80
CA GLY A 40 -1.40 30.71 12.20
C GLY A 40 -1.64 29.48 11.34
N GLY A 41 -1.78 29.72 10.03
CA GLY A 41 -2.24 28.73 9.07
C GLY A 41 -1.33 27.51 8.94
N GLN A 42 -1.97 26.36 8.85
CA GLN A 42 -1.64 25.40 7.80
C GLN A 42 -2.98 24.91 7.28
N GLN A 43 -3.41 25.49 6.16
CA GLN A 43 -4.49 24.97 5.34
C GLN A 43 -4.16 23.49 5.11
N ARG A 44 -4.82 22.59 5.86
CA ARG A 44 -4.84 21.17 5.52
C ARG A 44 -5.64 21.10 4.23
N THR A 45 -4.91 21.23 3.12
CA THR A 45 -5.42 20.95 1.78
C THR A 45 -6.21 19.66 1.86
N GLY A 46 -7.50 19.76 1.52
CA GLY A 46 -8.45 18.66 1.61
C GLY A 46 -7.86 17.39 1.00
N GLY A 47 -7.58 16.41 1.86
CA GLY A 47 -7.33 15.04 1.44
C GLY A 47 -8.66 14.40 1.12
N GLY A 48 -9.13 14.61 -0.12
CA GLY A 48 -10.30 13.93 -0.64
C GLY A 48 -10.16 12.42 -0.49
N MET A 49 -11.18 11.82 0.14
CA MET A 49 -11.74 10.50 -0.11
C MET A 49 -10.87 9.55 -0.95
N GLY A 50 -9.86 8.95 -0.33
CA GLY A 50 -9.03 7.92 -0.95
C GLY A 50 -8.32 7.14 0.15
N GLY A 51 -8.67 5.88 0.32
CA GLY A 51 -7.98 4.99 1.26
C GLY A 51 -6.48 4.90 0.96
N PRO A 52 -5.70 4.23 1.83
CA PRO A 52 -4.27 4.04 1.65
C PRO A 52 -3.97 3.20 0.40
N GLY A 53 -3.95 3.86 -0.76
CA GLY A 53 -3.71 3.24 -2.07
C GLY A 53 -3.36 4.25 -3.16
N GLY A 54 -3.22 5.53 -2.81
CA GLY A 54 -2.80 6.60 -3.72
C GLY A 54 -3.83 6.88 -4.79
N SER A 55 -4.50 8.04 -4.70
CA SER A 55 -5.24 8.53 -5.86
C SER A 55 -4.26 8.67 -7.02
N LEU A 56 -4.65 8.14 -8.17
CA LEU A 56 -3.95 8.44 -9.41
C LEU A 56 -4.01 9.95 -9.64
N ASP A 57 -2.87 10.58 -9.90
CA ASP A 57 -2.87 12.00 -10.24
C ASP A 57 -3.57 12.22 -11.59
N SER A 58 -4.29 13.34 -11.71
CA SER A 58 -5.13 13.62 -12.87
C SER A 58 -4.35 13.66 -14.19
N ALA A 59 -3.07 14.03 -14.17
CA ALA A 59 -2.24 14.10 -15.36
C ALA A 59 -1.90 12.69 -15.87
N THR A 60 -1.51 11.77 -14.97
CA THR A 60 -1.30 10.36 -15.32
C THR A 60 -2.59 9.69 -15.79
N LEU A 61 -3.74 9.98 -15.17
CA LEU A 61 -5.03 9.46 -15.63
C LEU A 61 -5.35 9.93 -17.05
N ALA A 62 -5.23 11.23 -17.32
CA ALA A 62 -5.49 11.80 -18.64
C ALA A 62 -4.55 11.21 -19.71
N TYR A 63 -3.27 11.05 -19.38
CA TYR A 63 -2.29 10.39 -20.25
C TYR A 63 -2.72 8.97 -20.58
N LEU A 64 -3.04 8.15 -19.57
CA LEU A 64 -3.45 6.76 -19.78
C LEU A 64 -4.73 6.64 -20.61
N LYS A 65 -5.74 7.48 -20.37
CA LYS A 65 -6.99 7.46 -21.16
C LYS A 65 -6.73 7.80 -22.63
N LYS A 66 -5.87 8.78 -22.89
CA LYS A 66 -5.53 9.21 -24.25
C LYS A 66 -4.78 8.12 -25.04
N HIS A 67 -3.96 7.32 -24.36
CA HIS A 67 -3.07 6.33 -24.97
C HIS A 67 -3.50 4.88 -24.73
N LYS A 68 -4.75 4.64 -24.31
CA LYS A 68 -5.25 3.28 -24.01
C LYS A 68 -5.33 2.40 -25.26
N ASP A 69 -5.37 2.98 -26.46
CA ASP A 69 -5.32 2.28 -27.75
C ASP A 69 -6.32 1.11 -27.87
N GLY A 70 -7.50 1.23 -27.24
CA GLY A 70 -8.55 0.21 -27.25
C GLY A 70 -8.37 -0.94 -26.24
N ALA A 71 -7.30 -0.92 -25.42
CA ALA A 71 -7.06 -1.95 -24.42
C ALA A 71 -8.23 -2.11 -23.44
N THR A 72 -8.43 -3.33 -22.95
CA THR A 72 -9.44 -3.62 -21.93
C THR A 72 -9.09 -2.92 -20.62
N TRP A 73 -7.84 -3.07 -20.17
CA TRP A 73 -7.35 -2.53 -18.91
C TRP A 73 -6.58 -1.24 -19.14
N LEU A 74 -6.84 -0.22 -18.33
CA LEU A 74 -6.12 1.05 -18.37
C LEU A 74 -4.65 0.87 -17.94
N ARG A 75 -4.43 0.14 -16.84
CA ARG A 75 -3.10 -0.27 -16.38
C ARG A 75 -3.15 -1.47 -15.44
N ALA A 76 -1.99 -2.07 -15.21
CA ALA A 76 -1.74 -2.99 -14.12
C ALA A 76 -1.07 -2.29 -12.92
N VAL A 77 -1.41 -2.71 -11.71
CA VAL A 77 -0.88 -2.17 -10.44
C VAL A 77 -0.45 -3.30 -9.51
N ALA A 78 0.32 -2.97 -8.47
CA ALA A 78 0.93 -3.95 -7.57
C ALA A 78 -0.06 -4.91 -6.91
N ASN A 79 -1.15 -4.39 -6.33
CA ASN A 79 -2.05 -5.17 -5.46
C ASN A 79 -3.51 -4.71 -5.56
N ASP A 80 -4.42 -5.47 -4.93
CA ASP A 80 -5.87 -5.18 -4.94
C ASP A 80 -6.23 -3.84 -4.30
N GLN A 81 -5.49 -3.40 -3.27
CA GLN A 81 -5.72 -2.10 -2.61
C GLN A 81 -5.48 -0.94 -3.58
N SER A 82 -4.41 -1.03 -4.38
CA SER A 82 -4.10 -0.08 -5.45
C SER A 82 -5.17 -0.10 -6.54
N ALA A 83 -5.62 -1.29 -6.93
CA ALA A 83 -6.61 -1.45 -7.98
C ALA A 83 -7.96 -0.86 -7.53
N ALA A 84 -8.42 -1.20 -6.33
CA ALA A 84 -9.65 -0.67 -5.77
C ALA A 84 -9.63 0.87 -5.68
N SER A 85 -8.54 1.45 -5.16
CA SER A 85 -8.41 2.90 -5.05
C SER A 85 -8.45 3.59 -6.43
N ALA A 86 -7.79 3.00 -7.43
CA ALA A 86 -7.80 3.54 -8.79
C ALA A 86 -9.16 3.41 -9.47
N ILE A 87 -9.87 2.30 -9.25
CA ILE A 87 -11.23 2.07 -9.80
C ILE A 87 -12.22 3.08 -9.20
N LEU A 88 -12.17 3.30 -7.88
CA LEU A 88 -13.06 4.24 -7.21
C LEU A 88 -12.79 5.70 -7.60
N ALA A 89 -11.53 6.10 -7.76
CA ALA A 89 -11.17 7.46 -8.10
C ALA A 89 -11.34 7.78 -9.61
N GLY A 90 -11.02 6.81 -10.47
CA GLY A 90 -10.93 7.03 -11.92
C GLY A 90 -12.09 6.46 -12.73
N HIS A 91 -12.87 5.54 -12.17
CA HIS A 91 -13.86 4.71 -12.87
C HIS A 91 -13.29 3.96 -14.08
N GLU A 92 -12.00 3.59 -14.00
CA GLU A 92 -11.30 2.91 -15.09
C GLU A 92 -10.97 1.47 -14.73
N PRO A 93 -11.01 0.54 -15.69
CA PRO A 93 -10.65 -0.85 -15.45
C PRO A 93 -9.15 -0.96 -15.17
N VAL A 94 -8.80 -1.41 -13.97
CA VAL A 94 -7.41 -1.64 -13.53
C VAL A 94 -7.28 -3.09 -13.07
N ILE A 95 -6.15 -3.72 -13.40
CA ILE A 95 -5.85 -5.10 -13.01
C ILE A 95 -4.78 -5.13 -11.92
N SER A 96 -4.97 -5.91 -10.87
CA SER A 96 -3.95 -6.16 -9.84
C SER A 96 -2.98 -7.25 -10.30
N MET A 97 -1.70 -7.08 -9.97
CA MET A 97 -0.66 -8.07 -10.23
C MET A 97 -0.49 -9.07 -9.08
N GLY A 98 -0.91 -8.70 -7.88
CA GLY A 98 -0.98 -9.57 -6.71
C GLY A 98 -2.21 -9.30 -5.86
N GLY A 99 -2.43 -10.15 -4.86
CA GLY A 99 -3.56 -10.05 -3.93
C GLY A 99 -3.44 -8.88 -2.96
N TRP A 100 -4.37 -8.77 -2.01
CA TRP A 100 -4.44 -7.66 -1.03
C TRP A 100 -3.12 -7.39 -0.28
N SER A 101 -2.40 -8.44 0.11
CA SER A 101 -1.10 -8.35 0.80
C SER A 101 0.09 -8.17 -0.14
N GLY A 102 -0.12 -8.21 -1.46
CA GLY A 102 0.94 -8.22 -2.48
C GLY A 102 1.64 -9.58 -2.63
N SER A 103 1.41 -10.53 -1.72
CA SER A 103 2.11 -11.82 -1.71
C SER A 103 1.62 -12.81 -2.77
N ASP A 104 0.33 -12.76 -3.13
CA ASP A 104 -0.27 -13.71 -4.06
C ASP A 104 0.21 -13.46 -5.50
N ASP A 105 0.53 -14.52 -6.24
CA ASP A 105 0.91 -14.43 -7.66
C ASP A 105 -0.32 -14.46 -8.57
N ALA A 106 -1.12 -13.39 -8.53
CA ALA A 106 -2.27 -13.24 -9.42
C ALA A 106 -1.83 -13.01 -10.89
N MET A 107 -0.66 -12.40 -11.11
CA MET A 107 -0.09 -12.14 -12.43
C MET A 107 1.26 -12.84 -12.61
N THR A 108 1.29 -13.82 -13.51
CA THR A 108 2.54 -14.44 -13.97
C THR A 108 3.13 -13.69 -15.16
N LEU A 109 4.43 -13.85 -15.42
CA LEU A 109 5.06 -13.29 -16.63
C LEU A 109 4.37 -13.79 -17.91
N ALA A 110 4.02 -15.07 -17.96
CA ALA A 110 3.30 -15.64 -19.10
C ALA A 110 1.95 -14.94 -19.33
N LYS A 111 1.19 -14.69 -18.25
CA LYS A 111 -0.09 -13.99 -18.33
C LYS A 111 0.08 -12.54 -18.76
N LEU A 112 1.07 -11.83 -18.22
CA LEU A 112 1.40 -10.46 -18.63
C LEU A 112 1.69 -10.40 -20.14
N LYS A 113 2.58 -11.27 -20.63
CA LYS A 113 2.91 -11.35 -22.06
C LYS A 113 1.70 -11.62 -22.94
N GLN A 114 0.82 -12.53 -22.52
CA GLN A 114 -0.43 -12.81 -23.24
C GLN A 114 -1.34 -11.57 -23.33
N LEU A 115 -1.51 -10.83 -22.24
CA LEU A 115 -2.34 -9.62 -22.23
C LEU A 115 -1.77 -8.52 -23.13
N VAL A 116 -0.46 -8.31 -23.08
CA VAL A 116 0.23 -7.32 -23.93
C VAL A 116 0.16 -7.71 -25.40
N LYS A 117 0.46 -8.97 -25.74
CA LYS A 117 0.39 -9.46 -27.12
C LYS A 117 -1.02 -9.38 -27.71
N ALA A 118 -2.04 -9.55 -26.87
CA ALA A 118 -3.45 -9.41 -27.25
C ALA A 118 -3.94 -7.95 -27.31
N GLY A 119 -3.08 -6.97 -27.00
CA GLY A 119 -3.47 -5.55 -26.92
C GLY A 119 -4.45 -5.24 -25.80
N LYS A 120 -4.59 -6.12 -24.80
CA LYS A 120 -5.54 -5.94 -23.68
C LYS A 120 -4.97 -5.13 -22.52
N LEU A 121 -3.65 -4.95 -22.50
CA LEU A 121 -2.91 -4.21 -21.49
C LEU A 121 -1.66 -3.60 -22.13
N HIS A 122 -1.47 -2.29 -21.96
CA HIS A 122 -0.26 -1.59 -22.43
C HIS A 122 0.58 -1.02 -21.30
N TYR A 123 -0.01 -0.75 -20.13
CA TYR A 123 0.64 0.02 -19.08
C TYR A 123 0.74 -0.77 -17.78
N VAL A 124 1.91 -0.71 -17.14
CA VAL A 124 2.15 -1.32 -15.83
C VAL A 124 2.81 -0.30 -14.92
N GLN A 125 2.27 -0.12 -13.72
CA GLN A 125 2.90 0.68 -12.68
C GLN A 125 3.79 -0.21 -11.81
N VAL A 126 5.08 0.13 -11.75
CA VAL A 126 6.09 -0.56 -10.93
C VAL A 126 6.51 0.36 -9.80
N GLY A 127 6.42 -0.14 -8.56
CA GLY A 127 6.67 0.62 -7.34
C GLY A 127 5.52 1.56 -6.95
N GLY A 128 5.81 2.44 -5.99
CA GLY A 128 4.83 3.33 -5.36
C GLY A 128 4.18 2.69 -4.14
N SER A 129 3.90 3.52 -3.13
CA SER A 129 3.30 3.06 -1.87
C SER A 129 1.81 2.81 -2.02
N ALA A 130 1.44 1.54 -2.08
CA ALA A 130 0.10 1.08 -1.72
C ALA A 130 0.22 0.26 -0.44
N GLY A 131 0.33 0.97 0.68
CA GLY A 131 0.33 0.41 2.03
C GLY A 131 1.55 -0.45 2.39
N PRO A 132 1.56 -1.02 3.61
CA PRO A 132 2.63 -1.88 4.13
C PRO A 132 2.91 -3.15 3.29
N SER A 133 2.05 -3.44 2.32
CA SER A 133 1.96 -4.67 1.51
C SER A 133 2.40 -4.46 0.04
N GLY A 134 3.18 -3.42 -0.24
CA GLY A 134 3.51 -2.96 -1.60
C GLY A 134 4.48 -3.81 -2.43
N SER A 135 4.83 -5.03 -1.99
CA SER A 135 5.84 -5.84 -2.67
C SER A 135 5.26 -6.57 -3.87
N SER A 136 5.31 -5.95 -5.05
CA SER A 136 5.25 -6.71 -6.31
C SER A 136 6.46 -7.65 -6.38
N LYS A 137 6.29 -8.87 -6.92
CA LYS A 137 7.39 -9.83 -7.07
C LYS A 137 8.53 -9.23 -7.89
N THR A 138 9.75 -9.29 -7.34
CA THR A 138 10.97 -8.73 -7.94
C THR A 138 11.19 -9.21 -9.37
N GLY A 139 11.03 -10.50 -9.66
CA GLY A 139 11.26 -11.03 -11.01
C GLY A 139 10.31 -10.47 -12.08
N LEU A 140 9.04 -10.20 -11.74
CA LEU A 140 8.10 -9.60 -12.70
C LEU A 140 8.42 -8.12 -12.91
N THR A 141 8.70 -7.38 -11.83
CA THR A 141 9.05 -5.96 -11.90
C THR A 141 10.37 -5.72 -12.62
N ASP A 142 11.35 -6.60 -12.44
CA ASP A 142 12.64 -6.55 -13.12
C ASP A 142 12.46 -6.77 -14.62
N TRP A 143 11.65 -7.76 -15.00
CA TRP A 143 11.33 -8.01 -16.40
C TRP A 143 10.63 -6.80 -17.04
N ILE A 144 9.62 -6.22 -16.36
CA ILE A 144 8.92 -5.02 -16.84
C ILE A 144 9.89 -3.85 -17.00
N THR A 145 10.77 -3.63 -16.02
CA THR A 145 11.73 -2.52 -16.05
C THR A 145 12.76 -2.69 -17.15
N LYS A 146 13.16 -3.94 -17.46
CA LYS A 146 14.14 -4.26 -18.49
C LYS A 146 13.57 -4.16 -19.92
N HIS A 147 12.31 -4.57 -20.11
CA HIS A 147 11.70 -4.68 -21.44
C HIS A 147 10.75 -3.53 -21.77
N GLY A 148 10.16 -2.89 -20.77
CA GLY A 148 9.22 -1.79 -20.97
C GLY A 148 9.88 -0.44 -21.08
N THR A 149 9.18 0.48 -21.75
CA THR A 149 9.59 1.87 -21.86
C THR A 149 8.97 2.68 -20.71
N LYS A 150 9.80 3.33 -19.89
CA LYS A 150 9.31 4.24 -18.85
C LYS A 150 8.65 5.46 -19.48
N VAL A 151 7.42 5.76 -19.10
CA VAL A 151 6.57 6.81 -19.69
C VAL A 151 5.80 7.60 -18.63
N GLY A 152 5.10 8.64 -19.08
CA GLY A 152 4.18 9.43 -18.27
C GLY A 152 4.84 10.62 -17.56
N PRO A 153 4.02 11.48 -16.95
CA PRO A 153 4.52 12.60 -16.17
C PRO A 153 5.34 12.08 -14.97
N LYS A 154 6.33 12.86 -14.53
CA LYS A 154 7.05 12.58 -13.28
C LYS A 154 6.07 12.70 -12.13
N SER A 155 5.49 11.59 -11.68
CA SER A 155 4.71 11.59 -10.44
C SER A 155 5.67 11.67 -9.26
N SER A 156 5.40 12.60 -8.35
CA SER A 156 6.23 12.88 -7.19
C SER A 156 6.22 11.73 -6.17
N ASN A 157 5.14 10.94 -6.11
CA ASN A 157 4.89 9.98 -5.02
C ASN A 157 4.31 8.62 -5.48
N SER A 158 4.06 8.42 -6.77
CA SER A 158 3.55 7.16 -7.34
C SER A 158 4.67 6.42 -8.06
N GLY A 159 4.60 5.09 -8.16
CA GLY A 159 5.59 4.29 -8.89
C GLY A 159 5.86 4.77 -10.32
N SER A 160 6.87 4.18 -10.94
CA SER A 160 7.17 4.45 -12.35
C SER A 160 6.16 3.73 -13.25
N LEU A 161 5.63 4.42 -14.25
CA LEU A 161 4.75 3.85 -15.27
C LEU A 161 5.60 3.34 -16.44
N TYR A 162 5.36 2.09 -16.84
CA TYR A 162 6.02 1.45 -17.97
C TYR A 162 4.98 1.10 -19.04
N ARG A 163 5.31 1.41 -20.29
CA ARG A 163 4.60 0.95 -21.49
C ARG A 163 5.24 -0.36 -21.97
N LEU A 164 4.39 -1.32 -22.32
CA LEU A 164 4.75 -2.57 -22.95
C LEU A 164 4.00 -2.69 -24.28
N ASP A 165 4.74 -2.88 -25.35
CA ASP A 165 4.22 -3.10 -26.69
C ASP A 165 4.32 -4.59 -27.07
N PRO A 166 3.53 -5.08 -28.04
CA PRO A 166 3.60 -6.48 -28.48
C PRO A 166 4.99 -6.93 -28.93
N SER A 167 5.84 -6.00 -29.38
CA SER A 167 7.24 -6.25 -29.73
C SER A 167 8.12 -6.61 -28.52
N ASP A 168 7.76 -6.17 -27.32
CA ASP A 168 8.59 -6.34 -26.11
C ASP A 168 8.43 -7.73 -25.49
N VAL A 169 7.38 -8.45 -25.88
CA VAL A 169 7.00 -9.76 -25.32
C VAL A 169 7.31 -10.93 -26.26
N GLY A 170 7.80 -10.64 -27.47
CA GLY A 170 8.16 -11.58 -28.53
C GLY A 170 9.46 -12.31 -28.31
#